data_AF-A0A0F9PZ46-F1
#
_entry.id   AF-A0A0F9PZ46-F1
#
_cell.length_a   1.000
_cell.length_b   1.000
_cell.length_c   1.000
_cell.angle_alpha   90.00
_cell.angle_beta   90.00
_cell.angle_gamma   90.00
#
_symmetry.space_group_name_H-M   'P 1'
#
loop_
_entity.id
_entity.type
_entity.pdbx_description
1 polymer ?
#
loop_
_entity_poly.entity_id
_entity_poly.type
_entity_poly.pdbx_seq_one_letter_code
_entity_poly.pdbx_strand_id
1 'polypeptide(L)'
;MKLYHQTKIENIESILKIGLIPNKSGILYLSPRSDLGFGDVTLEVETGDNKLTAFDDCKEWEVLCWGGIEPSNIKILENVNA
;
A
#
# COMPACT_ATOMS: atom_id res chain seq x y z
N MET A 1 -5.85 9.71 6.62
CA MET A 1 -5.44 9.92 5.22
C MET A 1 -5.62 8.60 4.50
N LYS A 2 -6.22 8.59 3.30
CA LYS A 2 -6.27 7.36 2.50
C LYS A 2 -4.93 7.13 1.82
N LEU A 3 -4.42 5.93 1.92
CA LEU A 3 -3.18 5.52 1.27
C LEU A 3 -3.42 4.28 0.43
N TYR A 4 -2.57 4.11 -0.56
CA TYR A 4 -2.71 3.08 -1.58
C TYR A 4 -1.42 2.30 -1.75
N HIS A 5 -1.56 1.01 -1.99
CA HIS A 5 -0.47 0.14 -2.39
C HIS A 5 -0.83 -0.54 -3.70
N GLN A 6 0.06 -0.48 -4.68
CA GLN A 6 -0.12 -1.18 -5.94
C GLN A 6 0.73 -2.44 -5.96
N THR A 7 0.12 -3.53 -6.40
CA THR A 7 0.76 -4.85 -6.42
C THR A 7 0.32 -5.65 -7.64
N LYS A 8 0.97 -6.79 -7.86
CA LYS A 8 0.59 -7.73 -8.89
C LYS A 8 -0.56 -8.61 -8.43
N ILE A 9 -1.38 -9.07 -9.37
CA ILE A 9 -2.51 -9.95 -9.06
C ILE A 9 -2.08 -11.25 -8.35
N GLU A 10 -0.89 -11.76 -8.66
CA GLU A 10 -0.31 -12.97 -8.04
C GLU A 10 -0.04 -12.84 -6.53
N ASN A 11 0.04 -11.61 -6.00
CA ASN A 11 0.29 -11.37 -4.58
C ASN A 11 -1.00 -11.26 -3.75
N ILE A 12 -2.18 -11.19 -4.38
CA ILE A 12 -3.42 -10.87 -3.67
C ILE A 12 -3.78 -11.94 -2.64
N GLU A 13 -3.63 -13.22 -2.97
CA GLU A 13 -3.93 -14.31 -2.03
C GLU A 13 -3.05 -14.22 -0.77
N SER A 14 -1.75 -13.96 -0.93
CA SER A 14 -0.85 -13.86 0.21
C SER A 14 -1.15 -12.62 1.03
N ILE A 15 -1.38 -11.47 0.40
CA ILE A 15 -1.71 -10.20 1.08
C ILE A 15 -3.01 -10.31 1.89
N LEU A 16 -4.05 -10.93 1.34
CA LEU A 16 -5.31 -11.14 2.06
C LEU A 16 -5.17 -12.13 3.22
N LYS A 17 -4.13 -12.97 3.22
CA LYS A 17 -3.88 -13.95 4.28
C LYS A 17 -2.98 -13.41 5.39
N ILE A 18 -1.92 -12.66 5.06
CA ILE A 18 -0.86 -12.28 6.01
C ILE A 18 -0.62 -10.77 6.08
N GLY A 19 -1.24 -9.98 5.21
CA GLY A 19 -1.09 -8.53 5.17
C GLY A 19 0.06 -8.07 4.27
N LEU A 20 0.33 -6.76 4.32
CA LEU A 20 1.51 -6.18 3.69
C LEU A 20 2.70 -6.28 4.63
N ILE A 21 3.75 -6.97 4.18
CA ILE A 21 4.98 -7.18 4.94
C ILE A 21 6.00 -6.12 4.53
N PRO A 22 6.59 -5.37 5.48
CA PRO A 22 7.60 -4.37 5.18
C PRO A 22 8.85 -5.01 4.54
N ASN A 23 9.59 -4.20 3.80
CA ASN A 23 10.89 -4.61 3.28
C ASN A 23 11.93 -4.83 4.41
N LYS A 24 13.16 -5.20 4.05
CA LYS A 24 14.25 -5.44 5.02
C LYS A 24 14.57 -4.25 5.92
N SER A 25 14.21 -3.03 5.53
CA SER A 25 14.39 -1.80 6.31
C SER A 25 13.20 -1.49 7.22
N GLY A 26 12.16 -2.34 7.23
CA GLY A 26 10.95 -2.12 8.02
C GLY A 26 9.94 -1.16 7.37
N ILE A 27 10.05 -0.93 6.06
CA ILE A 27 9.26 0.08 5.34
C ILE A 27 8.30 -0.57 4.32
N LEU A 28 7.07 -0.07 4.29
CA LEU A 28 6.12 -0.21 3.20
C LEU A 28 6.02 1.10 2.41
N TYR A 29 6.09 0.99 1.09
CA TYR A 29 5.85 2.13 0.19
C TYR A 29 4.38 2.21 -0.13
N LEU A 30 3.79 3.33 0.28
CA LEU A 30 2.40 3.66 0.03
C LEU A 30 2.33 4.97 -0.75
N SER A 31 1.17 5.22 -1.34
CA SER A 31 0.92 6.44 -2.09
C SER A 31 -0.36 7.11 -1.61
N PRO A 32 -0.44 8.45 -1.55
CA PRO A 32 -1.70 9.17 -1.37
C PRO A 32 -2.58 9.13 -2.64
N ARG A 33 -2.08 8.57 -3.75
CA ARG A 33 -2.73 8.45 -5.04
C ARG A 33 -3.00 6.98 -5.42
N SER A 34 -4.18 6.71 -5.93
CA SER A 34 -4.59 5.38 -6.42
C SER A 34 -4.24 5.14 -7.90
N ASP A 35 -3.80 6.17 -8.63
CA ASP A 35 -3.69 6.21 -10.09
C ASP A 35 -2.24 6.23 -10.60
N LEU A 36 -1.29 5.67 -9.84
CA LEU A 36 0.14 5.75 -10.19
C LEU A 36 0.54 4.92 -11.42
N GLY A 37 -0.36 4.07 -11.96
CA GLY A 37 -0.09 3.27 -13.17
C GLY A 37 0.91 2.12 -13.00
N PHE A 38 1.21 1.72 -11.76
CA PHE A 38 2.04 0.55 -11.47
C PHE A 38 1.19 -0.62 -10.98
N GLY A 39 1.58 -1.86 -11.31
CA GLY A 39 0.88 -3.06 -10.84
C GLY A 39 -0.49 -3.29 -11.50
N ASP A 40 -1.07 -4.45 -11.19
CA ASP A 40 -2.34 -4.88 -11.76
C ASP A 40 -3.52 -4.53 -10.85
N VAL A 41 -3.26 -4.43 -9.54
CA VAL A 41 -4.28 -4.26 -8.50
C VAL A 41 -3.91 -3.11 -7.59
N THR A 42 -4.89 -2.26 -7.29
CA THR A 42 -4.76 -1.19 -6.31
C THR A 42 -5.44 -1.59 -5.00
N LEU A 43 -4.70 -1.47 -3.90
CA LEU A 43 -5.17 -1.69 -2.54
C LEU A 43 -5.34 -0.34 -1.85
N GLU A 44 -6.49 -0.07 -1.25
CA GLU A 44 -6.66 0.97 -0.23
C GLU A 44 -6.24 0.40 1.12
N VAL A 45 -5.39 1.13 1.85
CA VAL A 45 -4.80 0.65 3.12
C VAL A 45 -5.06 1.62 4.27
N GLU A 46 -5.38 1.05 5.44
CA GLU A 46 -5.46 1.76 6.71
C GLU A 46 -4.23 1.47 7.56
N THR A 47 -3.45 2.49 7.89
CA THR A 47 -2.13 2.31 8.53
C THR A 47 -2.18 2.17 10.05
N GLY A 48 -3.35 2.39 10.68
CA GLY A 48 -3.46 2.40 12.14
C GLY A 48 -2.47 3.36 12.79
N ASP A 49 -1.78 2.88 13.83
CA ASP A 49 -0.77 3.64 14.60
C ASP A 49 0.64 3.59 13.98
N ASN A 50 0.80 3.03 12.77
CA ASN A 50 2.11 2.99 12.12
C ASN A 50 2.63 4.40 11.87
N LYS A 51 3.93 4.59 12.14
CA LYS A 51 4.61 5.85 11.84
C LYS A 51 4.63 6.05 10.33
N LEU A 52 4.28 7.26 9.89
CA LEU A 52 4.37 7.69 8.50
C LEU A 52 5.43 8.76 8.34
N THR A 53 6.27 8.64 7.33
CA THR A 53 7.24 9.67 6.91
C THR A 53 7.20 9.82 5.40
N ALA A 54 7.68 10.95 4.87
CA ALA A 54 7.86 11.15 3.44
C ALA A 54 9.11 12.00 3.20
N PHE A 55 9.71 11.89 2.02
CA PHE A 55 10.64 12.90 1.55
C PHE A 55 9.87 14.15 1.12
N ASP A 56 10.39 15.34 1.44
CA ASP A 56 9.66 16.60 1.26
C ASP A 56 9.22 16.85 -0.19
N ASP A 57 10.02 16.37 -1.15
CA ASP A 57 9.81 16.42 -2.59
C ASP A 57 8.91 15.30 -3.15
N CYS A 58 8.62 14.27 -2.35
CA CYS A 58 7.85 13.09 -2.80
C CYS A 58 6.49 12.92 -2.11
N LYS A 59 6.15 13.74 -1.11
CA LYS A 59 4.95 13.58 -0.28
C LYS A 59 3.62 13.52 -1.04
N GLU A 60 3.58 14.02 -2.29
CA GLU A 60 2.38 14.01 -3.14
C GLU A 60 2.18 12.68 -3.88
N TRP A 61 3.17 11.80 -3.92
CA TRP A 61 3.09 10.49 -4.58
C TRP A 61 3.65 9.32 -3.76
N GLU A 62 4.40 9.57 -2.67
CA GLU A 62 5.01 8.52 -1.86
C GLU A 62 4.99 8.86 -0.37
N VAL A 63 4.60 7.87 0.43
CA VAL A 63 4.64 7.87 1.89
C VAL A 63 5.26 6.56 2.35
N LEU A 64 6.24 6.65 3.24
CA LEU A 64 6.89 5.53 3.89
C LEU A 64 6.12 5.18 5.17
N CYS A 65 5.56 3.97 5.22
CA CYS A 65 4.90 3.41 6.39
C CYS A 65 5.85 2.46 7.12
N TRP A 66 6.11 2.72 8.40
CA TRP A 66 7.03 1.93 9.23
C TRP A 66 6.25 0.87 10.00
N GLY A 67 6.26 -0.36 9.49
CA GLY A 67 5.49 -1.48 10.03
C GLY A 67 4.68 -2.21 8.95
N GLY A 68 4.10 -3.35 9.32
CA GLY A 68 3.18 -4.11 8.45
C GLY A 68 1.75 -3.56 8.47
N ILE A 69 0.95 -3.97 7.49
CA ILE A 69 -0.50 -3.72 7.46
C ILE A 69 -1.21 -5.06 7.57
N GLU A 70 -2.04 -5.21 8.60
CA GLU A 70 -2.87 -6.41 8.80
C GLU A 70 -3.91 -6.57 7.68
N PRO A 71 -4.30 -7.82 7.32
CA PRO A 71 -5.30 -8.06 6.29
C PRO A 71 -6.62 -7.30 6.47
N SER A 72 -7.08 -7.11 7.71
CA SER A 72 -8.32 -6.38 8.01
C SER A 72 -8.31 -4.92 7.58
N ASN A 73 -7.12 -4.36 7.38
CA ASN A 73 -6.89 -2.97 7.03
C ASN A 73 -6.63 -2.79 5.52
N ILE A 74 -6.90 -3.82 4.72
CA ILE A 74 -6.64 -3.84 3.28
C ILE A 74 -7.96 -4.01 2.54
N LYS A 75 -8.24 -3.09 1.63
CA LYS A 75 -9.39 -3.17 0.73
C LYS A 75 -8.89 -3.18 -0.72
N ILE A 76 -9.29 -4.20 -1.47
CA ILE A 76 -9.04 -4.23 -2.91
C ILE A 76 -9.99 -3.23 -3.59
N LEU A 77 -9.43 -2.34 -4.41
CA LEU A 77 -10.20 -1.51 -5.32
C LEU A 77 -10.25 -2.23 -6.67
N GLU A 78 -11.45 -2.33 -7.27
CA GLU A 78 -11.69 -3.11 -8.49
C GLU A 78 -10.71 -2.73 -9.62
N ASN A 79 -10.27 -3.75 -10.37
CA ASN A 79 -9.38 -3.61 -11.53
C ASN A 79 -9.94 -2.56 -12.51
N VAL A 80 -9.24 -1.44 -12.68
CA VAL A 80 -9.45 -0.56 -13.83
C VAL A 80 -8.72 -1.20 -15.01
N ASN A 81 -9.26 -2.30 -15.54
CA ASN A 81 -9.01 -2.84 -16.88
C ASN A 81 -10.03 -3.96 -17.14
N ALA A 82 -11.22 -3.55 -17.56
CA ALA A 82 -12.17 -4.37 -18.32
C ALA A 82 -11.98 -4.08 -19.82
#